data_AF-A0A3D0W9R9-F1
#
_entry.id   AF-A0A3D0W9R9-F1
#
_cell.length_a   1.000
_cell.length_b   1.000
_cell.length_c   1.000
_cell.angle_alpha   90.00
_cell.angle_beta   90.00
_cell.angle_gamma   90.00
#
_symmetry.space_group_name_H-M   'P 1'
#
loop_
_entity.id
_entity.type
_entity.pdbx_description
1 polymer ?
#
loop_
_entity_poly.entity_id
_entity_poly.type
_entity_poly.pdbx_seq_one_letter_code
_entity_poly.pdbx_strand_id
1 'polypeptide(L)'
;MDAVATLIGNGLNSDMLLAALARLDDLGLAGADAVWLDDGIAADIPFAGDINAARGALEGVFEGVDVFVQPAANRAKRLIVADMDSTMIPVECIDELADYAGLKPQIAEVTERAMRGELDFAAALDARVALLKGLEESAIDRCLAERVTLMPGARTLIRTMRARSATAVLVSGGFTRFAEPVGAE
;
A
#
# COMPACT_ATOMS: atom_id res chain seq x y z
N MET A 1 -11.36 17.44 19.75
CA MET A 1 -11.52 17.08 18.34
C MET A 1 -11.57 15.58 18.24
N ASP A 2 -12.63 15.05 17.65
CA ASP A 2 -12.95 13.63 17.59
C ASP A 2 -12.56 12.98 16.26
N ALA A 3 -12.18 13.79 15.27
CA ALA A 3 -11.70 13.33 13.96
C ALA A 3 -10.41 14.05 13.54
N VAL A 4 -9.73 13.47 12.53
CA VAL A 4 -8.53 14.01 11.91
C VAL A 4 -8.56 13.75 10.42
N ALA A 5 -8.19 14.76 9.62
CA ALA A 5 -7.88 14.64 8.22
C ALA A 5 -6.36 14.69 8.05
N THR A 6 -5.75 13.61 7.57
CA THR A 6 -4.32 13.55 7.27
C THR A 6 -4.13 13.77 5.77
N LEU A 7 -3.36 14.80 5.40
CA LEU A 7 -2.94 15.07 4.02
C LEU A 7 -1.53 14.53 3.84
N ILE A 8 -1.27 13.77 2.78
CA ILE A 8 0.03 13.17 2.48
C ILE A 8 0.36 13.41 1.01
N GLY A 9 1.49 14.06 0.72
CA GLY A 9 1.96 14.30 -0.64
C GLY A 9 3.27 15.08 -0.65
N ASN A 10 4.14 14.78 -1.61
CA ASN A 10 5.41 15.49 -1.75
C ASN A 10 5.15 16.95 -2.18
N GLY A 11 5.72 17.90 -1.43
CA GLY A 11 5.55 19.33 -1.71
C GLY A 11 4.33 19.96 -1.05
N LEU A 12 3.73 19.28 -0.06
CA LEU A 12 2.71 19.86 0.80
C LEU A 12 3.26 21.15 1.42
N ASN A 13 2.45 22.22 1.45
CA ASN A 13 2.90 23.52 1.95
C ASN A 13 1.81 24.25 2.72
N SER A 14 2.18 25.34 3.38
CA SER A 14 1.27 26.11 4.23
C SER A 14 0.04 26.64 3.49
N ASP A 15 0.16 27.01 2.21
CA ASP A 15 -0.99 27.50 1.43
C ASP A 15 -2.01 26.39 1.20
N MET A 16 -1.55 25.16 0.93
CA MET A 16 -2.41 23.98 0.82
C MET A 16 -3.10 23.66 2.14
N LEU A 17 -2.38 23.74 3.27
CA LEU A 17 -2.96 23.50 4.59
C LEU A 17 -3.99 24.57 4.97
N LEU A 18 -3.71 25.85 4.68
CA LEU A 18 -4.66 26.94 4.89
C LEU A 18 -5.91 26.78 4.02
N ALA A 19 -5.75 26.36 2.76
CA ALA A 19 -6.87 26.07 1.88
C ALA A 19 -7.71 24.88 2.37
N ALA A 20 -7.06 23.83 2.91
CA ALA A 20 -7.75 22.69 3.50
C ALA A 20 -8.54 23.10 4.77
N LEU A 21 -7.93 23.91 5.64
CA LEU A 21 -8.59 24.46 6.83
C LEU A 21 -9.82 25.31 6.45
N ALA A 22 -9.68 26.20 5.47
CA ALA A 22 -10.78 27.04 5.00
C ALA A 22 -11.97 26.21 4.48
N ARG A 23 -11.70 25.12 3.75
CA ARG A 23 -12.75 24.20 3.26
C ARG A 23 -13.48 23.47 4.39
N LEU A 24 -12.79 23.12 5.47
CA LEU A 24 -13.43 22.57 6.66
C LEU A 24 -14.23 23.64 7.42
N ASP A 25 -13.73 24.89 7.44
CA ASP A 25 -14.42 26.03 8.06
C ASP A 25 -15.71 26.40 7.34
N ASP A 26 -15.73 26.35 6.00
CA ASP A 26 -16.93 26.55 5.16
C ASP A 26 -18.07 25.57 5.51
N LEU A 27 -17.71 24.41 6.09
CA LEU A 27 -18.65 23.38 6.56
C LEU A 27 -18.94 23.47 8.07
N GLY A 28 -18.33 24.43 8.77
CA GLY A 28 -18.42 24.54 10.23
C GLY A 28 -17.72 23.40 10.99
N LEU A 29 -16.73 22.75 10.36
CA LEU A 29 -16.02 21.60 10.91
C LEU A 29 -14.65 21.97 11.51
N ALA A 30 -14.08 23.11 11.15
CA ALA A 30 -12.75 23.52 11.60
C ALA A 30 -12.64 23.56 13.14
N GLY A 31 -11.59 22.94 13.69
CA GLY A 31 -11.45 22.80 15.14
C GLY A 31 -10.09 23.13 15.74
N ALA A 32 -8.98 23.04 14.98
CA ALA A 32 -7.71 23.72 15.28
C ALA A 32 -6.78 23.75 14.06
N ASP A 33 -5.60 24.33 14.26
CA ASP A 33 -4.54 24.43 13.27
C ASP A 33 -4.02 23.06 12.80
N ALA A 34 -3.50 23.06 11.58
CA ALA A 34 -2.79 21.92 11.03
C ALA A 34 -1.48 21.65 11.79
N VAL A 35 -1.14 20.38 11.95
CA VAL A 35 0.06 19.90 12.63
C VAL A 35 0.89 19.10 11.65
N TRP A 36 2.11 19.57 11.39
CA TRP A 36 3.07 18.83 10.55
C TRP A 36 3.47 17.52 11.23
N LEU A 37 3.34 16.42 10.49
CA LEU A 37 3.88 15.11 10.86
C LEU A 37 5.26 14.91 10.25
N ASP A 38 5.43 15.37 9.01
CA ASP A 38 6.68 15.44 8.27
C ASP A 38 6.62 16.68 7.35
N ASP A 39 7.52 17.63 7.55
CA ASP A 39 7.47 18.94 6.89
C ASP A 39 7.60 18.76 5.37
N GLY A 40 6.66 19.33 4.62
CA GLY A 40 6.63 19.17 3.16
C GLY A 40 6.02 17.86 2.65
N ILE A 41 5.66 16.92 3.53
CA ILE A 41 5.21 15.56 3.15
C ILE A 41 3.85 15.21 3.76
N ALA A 42 3.65 15.42 5.06
CA ALA A 42 2.44 14.98 5.74
C ALA A 42 2.02 15.92 6.88
N ALA A 43 0.72 16.20 6.96
CA ALA A 43 0.14 17.00 8.04
C ALA A 43 -1.22 16.45 8.49
N ASP A 44 -1.48 16.54 9.79
CA ASP A 44 -2.77 16.29 10.41
C ASP A 44 -3.56 17.60 10.55
N ILE A 45 -4.83 17.58 10.18
CA ILE A 45 -5.81 18.64 10.48
C ILE A 45 -6.85 18.02 11.41
N PRO A 46 -6.73 18.20 12.73
CA PRO A 46 -7.77 17.72 13.62
C PRO A 46 -9.01 18.62 13.50
N PHE A 47 -10.19 18.01 13.60
CA PHE A 47 -11.47 18.71 13.44
C PHE A 47 -12.57 18.03 14.29
N ALA A 48 -13.78 18.62 14.32
CA ALA A 48 -14.93 17.98 14.95
C ALA A 48 -16.13 17.95 13.99
N GLY A 49 -16.86 16.83 13.98
CA GLY A 49 -18.10 16.68 13.20
C GLY A 49 -18.05 15.58 12.13
N ASP A 50 -18.74 15.82 11.01
CA ASP A 50 -18.99 14.77 10.01
C ASP A 50 -17.75 14.45 9.16
N ILE A 51 -17.21 13.26 9.36
CA ILE A 51 -16.07 12.71 8.61
C ILE A 51 -16.34 12.60 7.11
N ASN A 52 -17.56 12.25 6.69
CA ASN A 52 -17.87 12.12 5.28
C ASN A 52 -17.92 13.48 4.58
N ALA A 53 -18.46 14.49 5.27
CA ALA A 53 -18.47 15.86 4.76
C ALA A 53 -17.04 16.41 4.64
N ALA A 54 -16.21 16.24 5.68
CA ALA A 54 -14.80 16.63 5.64
C ALA A 54 -14.03 15.92 4.51
N ARG A 55 -14.25 14.62 4.35
CA ARG A 55 -13.64 13.83 3.27
C ARG A 55 -14.04 14.33 1.89
N GLY A 56 -15.34 14.54 1.65
CA GLY A 56 -15.84 15.06 0.37
C GLY A 56 -15.34 16.48 0.05
N ALA A 57 -15.00 17.28 1.08
CA ALA A 57 -14.46 18.62 0.90
C ALA A 57 -12.96 18.65 0.57
N LEU A 58 -12.22 17.56 0.84
CA LEU A 58 -10.76 17.51 0.76
C LEU A 58 -10.22 16.51 -0.28
N GLU A 59 -10.88 15.36 -0.48
CA GLU A 59 -10.42 14.35 -1.44
C GLU A 59 -10.39 14.89 -2.87
N GLY A 60 -9.25 14.70 -3.56
CA GLY A 60 -9.06 15.11 -4.95
C GLY A 60 -8.93 16.63 -5.16
N VAL A 61 -8.90 17.44 -4.10
CA VAL A 61 -8.77 18.89 -4.19
C VAL A 61 -7.35 19.32 -4.57
N PHE A 62 -6.36 18.63 -4.04
CA PHE A 62 -4.95 18.96 -4.19
C PHE A 62 -4.28 17.89 -5.04
N GLU A 63 -3.72 18.29 -6.19
CA GLU A 63 -3.03 17.37 -7.09
C GLU A 63 -1.84 16.71 -6.38
N GLY A 64 -1.72 15.38 -6.51
CA GLY A 64 -0.63 14.62 -5.90
C GLY A 64 -0.70 14.49 -4.37
N VAL A 65 -1.84 14.79 -3.75
CA VAL A 65 -2.06 14.63 -2.31
C VAL A 65 -3.15 13.59 -2.04
N ASP A 66 -2.80 12.59 -1.25
CA ASP A 66 -3.74 11.64 -0.68
C ASP A 66 -4.34 12.20 0.62
N VAL A 67 -5.63 11.94 0.86
CA VAL A 67 -6.36 12.42 2.04
C VAL A 67 -6.98 11.26 2.79
N PHE A 68 -6.71 11.17 4.09
CA PHE A 68 -7.28 10.17 4.99
C PHE A 68 -8.10 10.84 6.08
N VAL A 69 -9.41 10.63 6.11
CA VAL A 69 -10.28 11.20 7.15
C VAL A 69 -10.82 10.10 8.04
N GLN A 70 -10.55 10.18 9.34
CA GLN A 70 -10.87 9.13 10.30
C GLN A 70 -11.12 9.67 11.71
N PRO A 71 -11.77 8.89 12.59
CA PRO A 71 -11.82 9.22 14.01
C PRO A 71 -10.42 9.32 14.62
N ALA A 72 -10.20 10.29 15.51
CA ALA A 72 -8.95 10.44 16.23
C ALA A 72 -8.71 9.28 17.22
N ALA A 73 -9.80 8.72 17.77
CA ALA A 73 -9.75 7.58 18.67
C ALA A 73 -9.31 6.30 17.94
N ASN A 74 -8.44 5.51 18.59
CA ASN A 74 -7.96 4.22 18.08
C ASN A 74 -7.33 4.26 16.68
N ARG A 75 -6.82 5.42 16.22
CA ARG A 75 -6.13 5.54 14.92
C ARG A 75 -4.76 4.85 14.93
N ALA A 76 -4.10 4.77 16.09
CA ALA A 76 -2.89 3.97 16.27
C ALA A 76 -3.24 2.48 16.30
N LYS A 77 -3.21 1.81 15.15
CA LYS A 77 -3.52 0.38 15.02
C LYS A 77 -2.42 -0.50 15.60
N ARG A 78 -2.80 -1.65 16.14
CA ARG A 78 -1.90 -2.64 16.76
C ARG A 78 -1.68 -3.90 15.92
N LEU A 79 -2.29 -3.97 14.74
CA LEU A 79 -2.11 -5.06 13.78
C LEU A 79 -2.04 -4.47 12.37
N ILE A 80 -1.06 -4.89 11.59
CA ILE A 80 -1.02 -4.72 10.14
C ILE A 80 -0.92 -6.10 9.49
N VAL A 81 -1.75 -6.31 8.48
CA VAL A 81 -1.68 -7.46 7.58
C VAL A 81 -1.38 -6.88 6.20
N ALA A 82 -0.27 -7.32 5.60
CA ALA A 82 0.17 -6.83 4.31
C ALA A 82 0.26 -7.98 3.31
N ASP A 83 -0.11 -7.69 2.05
CA ASP A 83 0.25 -8.54 0.93
C ASP A 83 1.76 -8.46 0.64
N MET A 84 2.29 -9.40 -0.14
CA MET A 84 3.68 -9.43 -0.55
C MET A 84 3.91 -8.76 -1.90
N ASP A 85 3.46 -9.40 -2.98
CA ASP A 85 3.69 -8.95 -4.35
C ASP A 85 3.00 -7.59 -4.58
N SER A 86 3.66 -6.70 -5.32
CA SER A 86 3.24 -5.31 -5.55
C SER A 86 2.89 -4.48 -4.30
N THR A 87 3.28 -4.93 -3.11
CA THR A 87 2.95 -4.29 -1.82
C THR A 87 4.18 -4.15 -0.93
N MET A 88 4.72 -5.27 -0.41
CA MET A 88 5.94 -5.27 0.39
C MET A 88 7.19 -5.42 -0.48
N ILE A 89 7.02 -5.90 -1.70
CA ILE A 89 8.02 -5.92 -2.77
C ILE A 89 7.37 -5.33 -4.04
N PRO A 90 8.12 -4.69 -4.95
CA PRO A 90 7.55 -3.99 -6.11
C PRO A 90 7.28 -4.92 -7.30
N VAL A 91 7.64 -6.20 -7.20
CA VAL A 91 7.54 -7.18 -8.29
C VAL A 91 6.43 -8.19 -8.02
N GLU A 92 5.99 -8.84 -9.10
CA GLU A 92 5.18 -10.05 -9.07
C GLU A 92 6.11 -11.26 -9.26
N CYS A 93 6.36 -12.04 -8.22
CA CYS A 93 7.36 -13.13 -8.29
C CYS A 93 7.09 -14.14 -9.42
N ILE A 94 5.82 -14.43 -9.73
CA ILE A 94 5.47 -15.38 -10.79
C ILE A 94 5.81 -14.85 -12.19
N ASP A 95 5.67 -13.55 -12.41
CA ASP A 95 5.98 -12.89 -13.69
C ASP A 95 7.50 -12.82 -13.90
N GLU A 96 8.25 -12.57 -12.82
CA GLU A 96 9.71 -12.56 -12.86
C GLU A 96 10.28 -13.97 -13.10
N LEU A 97 9.67 -15.01 -12.52
CA LEU A 97 10.03 -16.40 -12.83
C LEU A 97 9.76 -16.76 -14.29
N ALA A 98 8.61 -16.33 -14.82
CA ALA A 98 8.25 -16.57 -16.21
C ALA A 98 9.18 -15.85 -17.20
N ASP A 99 9.74 -14.69 -16.82
CA ASP A 99 10.73 -13.97 -17.64
C ASP A 99 11.95 -14.82 -17.96
N TYR A 100 12.47 -15.56 -16.97
CA TYR A 100 13.61 -16.44 -17.16
C TYR A 100 13.36 -17.58 -18.17
N ALA A 101 12.09 -17.92 -18.40
CA ALA A 101 11.67 -18.90 -19.39
C ALA A 101 11.15 -18.27 -20.71
N GLY A 102 11.12 -16.94 -20.81
CA GLY A 102 10.52 -16.22 -21.95
C GLY A 102 9.00 -16.39 -22.03
N LEU A 103 8.34 -16.63 -20.90
CA LEU A 103 6.91 -16.96 -20.80
C LEU A 103 6.03 -15.80 -20.29
N LYS A 104 6.59 -14.59 -20.15
CA LYS A 104 5.84 -13.39 -19.73
C LYS A 104 4.54 -13.17 -20.53
N PRO A 105 4.53 -13.28 -21.88
CA PRO A 105 3.30 -13.11 -22.65
C PRO A 105 2.19 -14.11 -22.29
N GLN A 106 2.55 -15.36 -22.05
CA GLN A 106 1.63 -16.44 -21.72
C GLN A 106 1.03 -16.25 -20.31
N ILE A 107 1.84 -15.79 -19.36
CA ILE A 107 1.36 -15.45 -18.02
C ILE A 107 0.40 -14.26 -18.07
N ALA A 108 0.74 -13.21 -18.83
CA ALA A 108 -0.11 -12.04 -19.00
C ALA A 108 -1.49 -12.43 -19.57
N GLU A 109 -1.54 -13.33 -20.56
CA GLU A 109 -2.81 -13.82 -21.12
C GLU A 109 -3.68 -14.51 -20.04
N VAL A 110 -3.10 -15.34 -19.18
CA VAL A 110 -3.83 -16.00 -18.09
C VAL A 110 -4.31 -14.97 -17.06
N THR A 111 -3.47 -13.98 -16.72
CA THR A 111 -3.83 -12.89 -15.81
C THR A 111 -4.99 -12.06 -16.34
N GLU A 112 -4.98 -11.70 -17.63
CA GLU A 112 -6.07 -10.98 -18.27
C GLU A 112 -7.39 -11.76 -18.23
N ARG A 113 -7.35 -13.08 -18.48
CA ARG A 113 -8.53 -13.95 -18.37
C ARG A 113 -9.09 -13.98 -16.95
N ALA A 114 -8.22 -14.03 -15.95
CA ALA A 114 -8.62 -13.96 -14.54
C ALA A 114 -9.29 -12.61 -14.21
N MET A 115 -8.71 -11.49 -14.68
CA MET A 115 -9.29 -10.15 -14.49
C MET A 115 -10.64 -9.97 -15.20
N ARG A 116 -10.88 -10.68 -16.32
CA ARG A 116 -12.20 -10.74 -16.98
C ARG A 116 -13.20 -11.65 -16.27
N GLY A 117 -12.80 -12.31 -15.18
CA GLY A 117 -13.63 -13.24 -14.43
C GLY A 117 -13.84 -14.59 -15.13
N GLU A 118 -13.05 -14.90 -16.16
CA GLU A 118 -13.12 -16.19 -16.87
C GLU A 118 -12.47 -17.33 -16.09
N LEU A 119 -11.57 -17.00 -15.16
CA LEU A 119 -10.89 -17.92 -14.26
C LEU A 119 -11.04 -17.42 -12.84
N ASP A 120 -11.35 -18.32 -11.90
CA ASP A 120 -11.23 -18.01 -10.49
C ASP A 120 -9.75 -17.90 -10.09
N PHE A 121 -9.50 -17.34 -8.90
CA PHE A 121 -8.13 -17.11 -8.42
C PHE A 121 -7.28 -18.39 -8.39
N ALA A 122 -7.83 -19.51 -7.92
CA ALA A 122 -7.10 -20.76 -7.80
C ALA A 122 -6.76 -21.34 -9.17
N ALA A 123 -7.73 -21.36 -10.10
CA ALA A 123 -7.54 -21.82 -11.47
C ALA A 123 -6.54 -20.93 -12.24
N ALA A 124 -6.59 -19.61 -12.02
CA ALA A 124 -5.63 -18.68 -12.60
C ALA A 124 -4.21 -18.89 -12.05
N LEU A 125 -4.07 -19.19 -10.75
CA LEU A 125 -2.78 -19.55 -10.16
C LEU A 125 -2.26 -20.87 -10.72
N ASP A 126 -3.07 -21.93 -10.75
CA ASP A 126 -2.69 -23.24 -11.29
C ASP A 126 -2.25 -23.14 -12.75
N ALA A 127 -2.98 -22.39 -13.58
CA ALA A 127 -2.65 -22.19 -14.99
C ALA A 127 -1.32 -21.44 -15.16
N ARG A 128 -1.05 -20.41 -14.36
CA ARG A 128 0.23 -19.67 -14.40
C ARG A 128 1.39 -20.54 -13.91
N VAL A 129 1.21 -21.28 -12.83
CA VAL A 129 2.24 -22.19 -12.31
C VAL A 129 2.55 -23.32 -13.30
N ALA A 130 1.54 -23.85 -13.99
CA ALA A 130 1.72 -24.90 -14.98
C ALA A 130 2.62 -24.47 -16.15
N LEU A 131 2.60 -23.18 -16.52
CA LEU A 131 3.49 -22.63 -17.56
C LEU A 131 4.96 -22.71 -17.15
N LEU A 132 5.28 -22.65 -15.86
CA LEU A 132 6.66 -22.73 -15.35
C LEU A 132 7.24 -24.15 -15.38
N LYS A 133 6.51 -25.15 -15.93
CA LYS A 133 6.96 -26.54 -16.00
C LYS A 133 8.28 -26.63 -16.79
N GLY A 134 9.30 -27.18 -16.13
CA GLY A 134 10.64 -27.37 -16.72
C GLY A 134 11.61 -26.23 -16.43
N LEU A 135 11.17 -25.16 -15.76
CA LEU A 135 12.08 -24.16 -15.20
C LEU A 135 12.92 -24.80 -14.08
N GLU A 136 14.22 -24.56 -14.10
CA GLU A 136 15.12 -25.05 -13.05
C GLU A 136 14.82 -24.38 -11.70
N GLU A 137 14.90 -25.14 -10.61
CA GLU A 137 14.68 -24.60 -9.25
C GLU A 137 15.65 -23.46 -8.91
N SER A 138 16.86 -23.48 -9.49
CA SER A 138 17.86 -22.41 -9.39
C SER A 138 17.33 -21.03 -9.81
N ALA A 139 16.28 -20.98 -10.64
CA ALA A 139 15.63 -19.74 -11.05
C ALA A 139 14.95 -19.02 -9.87
N ILE A 140 14.49 -19.75 -8.84
CA ILE A 140 13.87 -19.17 -7.64
C ILE A 140 14.91 -18.36 -6.87
N ASP A 141 16.05 -18.99 -6.56
CA ASP A 141 17.13 -18.34 -5.81
C ASP A 141 17.71 -17.16 -6.60
N ARG A 142 17.84 -17.31 -7.93
CA ARG A 142 18.26 -16.22 -8.82
C ARG A 142 17.26 -15.06 -8.81
N CYS A 143 15.96 -15.34 -8.92
CA CYS A 143 14.90 -14.34 -8.87
C CYS A 143 14.93 -13.56 -7.55
N LEU A 144 15.04 -14.28 -6.43
CA LEU A 144 15.11 -13.68 -5.10
C LEU A 144 16.31 -12.75 -4.97
N ALA A 145 17.47 -13.15 -5.48
CA ALA A 145 18.69 -12.36 -5.40
C ALA A 145 18.70 -11.14 -6.35
N GLU A 146 18.16 -11.30 -7.56
CA GLU A 146 18.28 -10.29 -8.63
C GLU A 146 17.11 -9.31 -8.69
N ARG A 147 15.89 -9.76 -8.36
CA ARG A 147 14.65 -9.02 -8.63
C ARG A 147 13.89 -8.60 -7.37
N VAL A 148 13.99 -9.36 -6.29
CA VAL A 148 13.25 -9.07 -5.07
C VAL A 148 13.96 -8.01 -4.24
N THR A 149 13.34 -6.84 -4.15
CA THR A 149 13.75 -5.75 -3.26
C THR A 149 12.57 -5.31 -2.42
N LEU A 150 12.81 -4.77 -1.23
CA LEU A 150 11.73 -4.25 -0.41
C LEU A 150 11.16 -2.97 -1.00
N MET A 151 9.83 -2.83 -0.96
CA MET A 151 9.14 -1.60 -1.30
C MET A 151 9.72 -0.42 -0.48
N PRO A 152 9.96 0.75 -1.11
CA PRO A 152 10.38 1.93 -0.37
C PRO A 152 9.45 2.21 0.81
N GLY A 153 10.03 2.38 1.99
CA GLY A 153 9.28 2.60 3.23
C GLY A 153 8.76 1.35 3.93
N ALA A 154 8.73 0.16 3.31
CA ALA A 154 8.24 -1.07 3.94
C ALA A 154 8.99 -1.40 5.24
N ARG A 155 10.33 -1.37 5.21
CA ARG A 155 11.15 -1.60 6.41
C ARG A 155 10.88 -0.56 7.50
N THR A 156 10.75 0.71 7.12
CA THR A 156 10.44 1.80 8.06
C THR A 156 9.07 1.60 8.69
N LEU A 157 8.04 1.24 7.91
CA LEU A 157 6.69 0.94 8.36
C LEU A 157 6.70 -0.19 9.40
N ILE A 158 7.30 -1.34 9.08
CA ILE A 158 7.31 -2.50 9.98
C ILE A 158 8.10 -2.21 11.26
N ARG A 159 9.25 -1.54 11.18
CA ARG A 159 10.01 -1.11 12.37
C ARG A 159 9.20 -0.16 13.25
N THR A 160 8.51 0.80 12.64
CA THR A 160 7.65 1.80 13.30
C THR A 160 6.47 1.14 14.02
N MET A 161 5.88 0.11 13.41
CA MET A 161 4.81 -0.70 14.01
C MET A 161 5.33 -1.55 15.17
N ARG A 162 6.43 -2.30 14.98
CA ARG A 162 7.04 -3.14 16.03
C ARG A 162 7.47 -2.30 17.25
N ALA A 163 8.05 -1.12 17.02
CA ALA A 163 8.41 -0.18 18.10
C ALA A 163 7.21 0.28 18.95
N ARG A 164 6.00 0.24 18.37
CA ARG A 164 4.74 0.55 19.06
C ARG A 164 4.03 -0.69 19.62
N SER A 165 4.74 -1.82 19.74
CA SER A 165 4.18 -3.10 20.18
C SER A 165 2.98 -3.58 19.33
N ALA A 166 2.98 -3.23 18.04
CA ALA A 166 2.04 -3.74 17.07
C ALA A 166 2.57 -5.01 16.40
N THR A 167 1.64 -5.89 16.01
CA THR A 167 1.93 -7.11 15.25
C THR A 167 1.90 -6.79 13.76
N ALA A 168 2.86 -7.35 13.02
CA ALA A 168 2.87 -7.31 11.56
C ALA A 168 2.83 -8.74 11.02
N VAL A 169 1.95 -8.97 10.03
CA VAL A 169 1.76 -10.27 9.39
C VAL A 169 1.86 -10.07 7.88
N LEU A 170 2.67 -10.89 7.22
CA LEU A 170 2.69 -11.02 5.77
C LEU A 170 1.74 -12.15 5.39
N VAL A 171 0.80 -11.88 4.49
CA VAL A 171 -0.10 -12.89 3.90
C VAL A 171 0.10 -12.79 2.40
N SER A 172 0.46 -13.89 1.75
CA SER A 172 0.74 -13.90 0.32
C SER A 172 0.04 -15.07 -0.35
N GLY A 173 -0.46 -14.84 -1.56
CA GLY A 173 -0.87 -15.90 -2.50
C GLY A 173 0.29 -16.47 -3.33
N GLY A 174 1.50 -15.93 -3.16
CA GLY A 174 2.72 -16.35 -3.84
C GLY A 174 3.38 -17.56 -3.19
N PHE A 175 4.66 -17.76 -3.49
CA PHE A 175 5.39 -18.95 -3.05
C PHE A 175 6.13 -18.72 -1.72
N THR A 176 6.11 -19.71 -0.84
CA THR A 176 6.80 -19.66 0.47
C THR A 176 8.29 -19.36 0.36
N ARG A 177 8.94 -19.83 -0.72
CA ARG A 177 10.36 -19.55 -1.02
C ARG A 177 10.67 -18.05 -1.20
N PHE A 178 9.68 -17.21 -1.49
CA PHE A 178 9.82 -15.75 -1.49
C PHE A 178 9.24 -15.12 -0.21
N ALA A 179 8.07 -15.57 0.22
CA ALA A 179 7.37 -15.00 1.37
C ALA A 179 8.13 -15.15 2.69
N GLU A 180 8.81 -16.26 2.93
CA GLU A 180 9.59 -16.47 4.16
C GLU A 180 10.78 -15.50 4.26
N PRO A 181 11.67 -15.38 3.26
CA PRO A 181 12.72 -14.36 3.26
C PRO A 181 12.19 -12.93 3.44
N VAL A 182 11.16 -12.54 2.68
CA VAL A 182 10.59 -11.19 2.78
C VAL A 182 9.97 -10.94 4.16
N GLY A 183 9.28 -11.92 4.72
CA GLY A 183 8.66 -11.84 6.05
C GLY A 183 9.66 -11.76 7.20
N ALA A 184 10.91 -12.18 6.98
CA ALA A 184 11.98 -12.14 7.99
C ALA A 184 12.64 -10.74 8.12
N GLU A 185 12.36 -9.81 7.19
CA GLU A 185 12.95 -8.46 7.17
C GLU A 185 12.35 -7.45 8.18
#